data_AF-A0A7S2TY55-F1
#
_entry.id   AF-A0A7S2TY55-F1
#
_cell.length_a   1.000
_cell.length_b   1.000
_cell.length_c   1.000
_cell.angle_alpha   90.00
_cell.angle_beta   90.00
_cell.angle_gamma   90.00
#
_symmetry.space_group_name_H-M   'P 1'
#
loop_
_entity.id
_entity.type
_entity.pdbx_description
1 polymer ?
#
loop_
_entity_poly.entity_id
_entity_poly.type
_entity_poly.pdbx_seq_one_letter_code
_entity_poly.pdbx_strand_id
1 'polypeptide(L)'
;RDTAFQKDPFSILDEGGPGFYASSEDGDIPKRQIKDCGWNSGWIKSCYGDTVVNQVGSNPIICSGMSISTLPEAKTYAQKMYDKLVSPGGQECERNGVDQGMHNVLVWTQQIPNLKIVTQESGPIANMQAELVVVK
;
A
#
# COMPACT_ATOMS: atom_id res chain seq x y z
N ARG A 1 5.56 -10.85 -9.17
CA ARG A 1 4.27 -10.16 -9.38
C ARG A 1 4.28 -9.59 -10.79
N ASP A 2 3.15 -9.69 -11.48
CA ASP A 2 2.98 -9.19 -12.85
C ASP A 2 2.12 -7.92 -12.82
N THR A 3 2.65 -6.81 -13.36
CA THR A 3 2.02 -5.49 -13.32
C THR A 3 1.88 -4.94 -14.73
N ALA A 4 0.73 -4.34 -15.04
CA ALA A 4 0.48 -3.67 -16.31
C ALA A 4 -0.04 -2.25 -16.08
N PHE A 5 0.44 -1.30 -16.90
CA PHE A 5 -0.16 0.02 -16.99
C PHE A 5 -1.44 -0.08 -17.81
N GLN A 6 -2.55 0.43 -17.28
CA GLN A 6 -3.86 0.46 -17.97
C GLN A 6 -4.06 1.74 -18.79
N LYS A 7 -3.13 2.70 -18.65
CA LYS A 7 -3.03 3.98 -19.38
C LYS A 7 -1.56 4.34 -19.58
N ASP A 8 -1.28 5.39 -20.34
CA ASP A 8 0.09 5.94 -20.41
C ASP A 8 0.57 6.34 -19.00
N PRO A 9 1.67 5.74 -18.49
CA PRO A 9 2.16 6.02 -17.14
C PRO A 9 2.49 7.49 -16.89
N PHE A 10 2.90 8.23 -17.92
CA PHE A 10 3.29 9.63 -17.80
C PHE A 10 2.07 10.56 -17.78
N SER A 11 1.02 10.23 -18.54
CA SER A 11 -0.22 11.02 -18.53
C SER A 11 -0.95 10.96 -17.19
N ILE A 12 -0.84 9.86 -16.44
CA ILE A 12 -1.43 9.71 -15.10
C ILE A 12 -0.90 10.77 -14.12
N LEU A 13 0.40 11.02 -14.18
CA LEU A 13 1.08 11.96 -13.29
C LEU A 13 0.92 13.41 -13.77
N ASP A 14 0.94 13.62 -15.09
CA ASP A 14 0.78 14.95 -15.69
C ASP A 14 -0.64 15.51 -15.51
N GLU A 15 -1.69 14.70 -15.70
CA GLU A 15 -3.08 15.13 -15.51
C GLU A 15 -3.47 15.24 -14.03
N GLY A 16 -2.85 14.42 -13.18
CA GLY A 16 -3.23 14.28 -11.78
C GLY A 16 -2.51 15.22 -10.81
N GLY A 17 -1.46 15.92 -11.26
CA GLY A 17 -0.58 16.73 -10.41
C GLY A 17 0.23 15.89 -9.41
N PRO A 18 0.96 16.54 -8.48
CA PRO A 18 1.74 15.86 -7.45
C PRO A 18 0.90 14.85 -6.67
N GLY A 19 1.44 13.66 -6.43
CA GLY A 19 0.67 12.59 -5.80
C GLY A 19 1.42 11.29 -5.60
N PHE A 20 0.88 10.49 -4.68
CA PHE A 20 1.22 9.09 -4.50
C PHE A 20 -0.04 8.25 -4.72
N TYR A 21 -0.04 7.41 -5.73
CA TYR A 21 -1.12 6.51 -6.11
C TYR A 21 -0.81 5.12 -5.56
N ALA A 22 -1.54 4.72 -4.52
CA ALA A 22 -1.46 3.38 -3.93
C ALA A 22 -2.60 2.51 -4.45
N SER A 23 -2.31 1.26 -4.81
CA SER A 23 -3.29 0.37 -5.43
C SER A 23 -3.88 -0.62 -4.43
N SER A 24 -5.17 -0.94 -4.54
CA SER A 24 -5.77 -2.02 -3.72
C SER A 24 -5.10 -3.37 -4.02
N GLU A 25 -5.00 -4.26 -3.03
CA GLU A 25 -4.46 -5.61 -3.29
C GLU A 25 -5.42 -6.49 -4.09
N ASP A 26 -6.70 -6.44 -3.73
CA ASP A 26 -7.79 -7.16 -4.39
C ASP A 26 -8.63 -6.25 -5.30
N GLY A 27 -9.46 -6.87 -6.13
CA GLY A 27 -10.54 -6.21 -6.86
C GLY A 27 -11.66 -5.69 -5.94
N ASP A 28 -12.77 -5.23 -6.52
CA ASP A 28 -13.66 -4.31 -5.82
C ASP A 28 -14.54 -4.94 -4.72
N ILE A 29 -14.80 -6.26 -4.67
CA ILE A 29 -15.68 -6.85 -3.63
C ILE A 29 -15.42 -8.34 -3.30
N PRO A 30 -15.42 -8.75 -2.00
CA PRO A 30 -15.13 -7.95 -0.81
C PRO A 30 -13.61 -7.88 -0.58
N LYS A 31 -13.09 -6.65 -0.41
CA LYS A 31 -11.66 -6.44 -0.14
C LYS A 31 -11.28 -7.05 1.20
N ARG A 32 -10.24 -7.88 1.23
CA ARG A 32 -9.74 -8.47 2.47
C ARG A 32 -9.24 -7.36 3.41
N GLN A 33 -9.71 -7.37 4.67
CA GLN A 33 -9.25 -6.40 5.67
C GLN A 33 -7.89 -6.81 6.22
N ILE A 34 -7.12 -5.83 6.68
CA ILE A 34 -5.78 -6.05 7.25
C ILE A 34 -5.81 -7.04 8.42
N LYS A 35 -6.78 -6.91 9.33
CA LYS A 35 -6.91 -7.77 10.52
C LYS A 35 -7.27 -9.22 10.17
N ASP A 36 -7.94 -9.43 9.03
CA ASP A 36 -8.37 -10.75 8.58
C ASP A 36 -7.26 -11.47 7.80
N CYS A 37 -6.14 -10.79 7.51
CA CYS A 37 -4.95 -11.36 6.90
C CYS A 37 -3.83 -11.52 7.94
N GLY A 38 -3.53 -12.76 8.33
CA GLY A 38 -2.50 -13.06 9.34
C GLY A 38 -1.11 -12.52 8.99
N TRP A 39 -0.77 -12.44 7.70
CA TRP A 39 0.49 -11.85 7.24
C TRP A 39 0.52 -10.33 7.42
N ASN A 40 -0.48 -9.60 6.90
CA ASN A 40 -0.53 -8.14 7.00
C ASN A 40 -0.62 -7.67 8.46
N SER A 41 -1.57 -8.20 9.22
CA SER A 41 -1.67 -7.92 10.67
C SER A 41 -0.39 -8.31 11.41
N GLY A 42 0.24 -9.43 11.07
CA GLY A 42 1.49 -9.88 11.66
C GLY A 42 2.69 -8.96 11.39
N TRP A 43 2.83 -8.44 10.15
CA TRP A 43 3.87 -7.46 9.80
C TRP A 43 3.67 -6.13 10.53
N ILE A 44 2.43 -5.64 10.62
CA ILE A 44 2.12 -4.42 11.37
C ILE A 44 2.39 -4.62 12.85
N LYS A 45 1.94 -5.74 13.42
CA LYS A 45 2.16 -6.05 14.83
C LYS A 45 3.65 -6.08 15.19
N SER A 46 4.48 -6.71 14.35
CA SER A 46 5.93 -6.79 14.64
C SER A 46 6.62 -5.43 14.62
N CYS A 47 6.21 -4.51 13.75
CA CYS A 47 6.86 -3.20 13.67
C CYS A 47 6.22 -2.13 14.56
N TYR A 48 4.92 -2.20 14.79
CA TYR A 48 4.15 -1.10 15.40
C TYR A 48 3.34 -1.52 16.63
N GLY A 49 3.24 -2.82 16.93
CA GLY A 49 2.47 -3.35 18.04
C GLY A 49 0.97 -3.43 17.81
N ASP A 50 0.27 -4.03 18.77
CA ASP A 50 -1.17 -4.32 18.69
C ASP A 50 -2.03 -3.05 18.61
N THR A 51 -1.62 -1.94 19.23
CA THR A 51 -2.35 -0.68 19.17
C THR A 51 -2.55 -0.20 17.73
N VAL A 52 -1.50 -0.29 16.90
CA VAL A 52 -1.57 0.15 15.50
C VAL A 52 -2.37 -0.85 14.66
N VAL A 53 -2.27 -2.16 14.95
CA VAL A 53 -3.14 -3.17 14.30
C VAL A 53 -4.62 -2.85 14.57
N ASN A 54 -4.98 -2.48 15.79
CA ASN A 54 -6.37 -2.12 16.12
C ASN A 54 -6.81 -0.83 15.42
N GLN A 55 -5.89 0.13 15.23
CA GLN A 55 -6.17 1.38 14.54
C GLN A 55 -6.47 1.18 13.05
N VAL A 56 -5.65 0.39 12.35
CA VAL A 56 -5.74 0.27 10.87
C VAL A 56 -6.40 -1.02 10.40
N GLY A 57 -6.59 -2.00 11.28
CA GLY A 57 -6.92 -3.38 10.94
C GLY A 57 -8.26 -3.59 10.24
N SER A 58 -9.24 -2.70 10.47
CA SER A 58 -10.55 -2.79 9.78
C SER A 58 -10.53 -2.19 8.37
N ASN A 59 -9.42 -1.61 7.94
CA ASN A 59 -9.29 -1.09 6.59
C ASN A 59 -8.88 -2.20 5.59
N PRO A 60 -9.25 -2.05 4.30
CA PRO A 60 -8.77 -2.91 3.22
C PRO A 60 -7.25 -2.94 3.09
N ILE A 61 -6.71 -4.04 2.58
CA ILE A 61 -5.29 -4.11 2.25
C ILE A 61 -4.99 -3.34 0.96
N ILE A 62 -3.97 -2.49 1.03
CA ILE A 62 -3.40 -1.75 -0.11
C ILE A 62 -2.05 -2.36 -0.44
N CYS A 63 -1.80 -2.69 -1.71
CA CYS A 63 -0.62 -3.40 -2.19
C CYS A 63 0.62 -2.48 -2.22
N SER A 64 1.69 -2.87 -1.52
CA SER A 64 2.98 -2.15 -1.58
C SER A 64 3.73 -2.40 -2.89
N GLY A 65 3.45 -3.52 -3.55
CA GLY A 65 4.14 -3.95 -4.78
C GLY A 65 3.78 -3.14 -6.02
N MET A 66 2.81 -2.23 -5.93
CA MET A 66 2.43 -1.36 -7.03
C MET A 66 2.01 0.01 -6.49
N SER A 67 2.85 1.00 -6.75
CA SER A 67 2.59 2.41 -6.46
C SER A 67 3.15 3.27 -7.59
N ILE A 68 2.43 4.34 -7.93
CA ILE A 68 2.92 5.39 -8.84
C ILE A 68 3.06 6.66 -8.02
N SER A 69 4.11 7.43 -8.22
CA SER A 69 4.30 8.65 -7.44
C SER A 69 5.12 9.68 -8.18
N THR A 70 4.86 10.95 -7.92
CA THR A 70 5.83 12.02 -8.17
C THR A 70 7.01 11.89 -7.22
N LEU A 71 8.18 12.40 -7.64
CA LEU A 71 9.44 12.21 -6.91
C LEU A 71 9.41 12.73 -5.45
N PRO A 72 8.86 13.91 -5.13
CA PRO A 72 8.83 14.40 -3.75
C PRO A 72 8.08 13.45 -2.80
N GLU A 73 6.89 13.01 -3.21
CA GLU A 73 6.03 12.08 -2.47
C GLU A 73 6.70 10.71 -2.31
N ALA A 74 7.35 10.21 -3.36
CA ALA A 74 8.10 8.95 -3.33
C ALA A 74 9.25 9.02 -2.32
N LYS A 75 9.98 10.15 -2.28
CA LYS A 75 11.05 10.38 -1.32
C LYS A 75 10.52 10.43 0.10
N THR A 76 9.40 11.12 0.35
CA THR A 76 8.78 11.16 1.68
C THR A 76 8.32 9.77 2.13
N TYR A 77 7.70 9.00 1.24
CA TYR A 77 7.29 7.62 1.49
C TYR A 77 8.48 6.72 1.86
N ALA A 78 9.52 6.72 1.03
CA ALA A 78 10.74 5.93 1.27
C ALA A 78 11.45 6.35 2.55
N GLN A 79 11.53 7.65 2.84
CA GLN A 79 12.13 8.16 4.08
C GLN A 79 11.37 7.67 5.31
N LYS A 80 10.03 7.68 5.29
CA LYS A 80 9.23 7.18 6.42
C LYS A 80 9.42 5.70 6.70
N MET A 81 9.56 4.88 5.65
CA MET A 81 9.90 3.46 5.80
C MET A 81 11.30 3.28 6.36
N TYR A 82 12.27 4.03 5.81
CA TYR A 82 13.65 4.01 6.27
C TYR A 82 13.76 4.40 7.76
N ASP A 83 13.16 5.53 8.15
CA ASP A 83 13.17 6.03 9.53
C ASP A 83 12.60 4.99 10.50
N LYS A 84 11.57 4.25 10.07
CA LYS A 84 11.02 3.16 10.87
C LYS A 84 12.02 2.01 11.05
N LEU A 85 12.71 1.60 10.00
CA LEU A 85 13.69 0.50 10.05
C LEU A 85 14.94 0.85 10.86
N VAL A 86 15.38 2.11 10.83
CA VAL A 86 16.56 2.57 11.59
C VAL A 86 16.24 3.04 13.00
N SER A 87 14.95 3.16 13.36
CA SER A 87 14.53 3.44 14.74
C SER A 87 14.89 2.29 15.69
N PRO A 88 15.02 2.54 17.01
CA PRO A 88 15.25 1.47 17.98
C PRO A 88 14.18 0.35 17.86
N GLY A 89 14.63 -0.90 17.72
CA GLY A 89 13.77 -2.06 17.49
C GLY A 89 13.26 -2.22 16.05
N GLY A 90 13.60 -1.30 15.14
CA GLY A 90 13.19 -1.36 13.72
C GLY A 90 13.78 -2.56 12.98
N GLN A 91 15.04 -2.91 13.24
CA GLN A 91 15.69 -4.07 12.64
C GLN A 91 15.09 -5.40 13.11
N GLU A 92 14.50 -5.45 14.32
CA GLU A 92 13.90 -6.68 14.87
C GLU A 92 12.61 -7.06 14.14
N CYS A 93 11.95 -6.09 13.51
CA CYS A 93 10.75 -6.32 12.74
C CYS A 93 11.02 -6.51 11.23
N GLU A 94 12.26 -6.28 10.78
CA GLU A 94 12.66 -6.44 9.38
C GLU A 94 12.61 -7.93 9.00
N ARG A 95 11.82 -8.23 7.97
CA ARG A 95 11.68 -9.55 7.38
C ARG A 95 10.99 -9.44 6.03
N ASN A 96 10.99 -10.54 5.29
CA ASN A 96 10.30 -10.62 4.01
C ASN A 96 8.81 -10.19 4.12
N GLY A 97 8.43 -9.24 3.26
CA GLY A 97 7.08 -8.66 3.18
C GLY A 97 6.74 -7.59 4.21
N VAL A 98 7.68 -7.15 5.05
CA VAL A 98 7.40 -6.13 6.08
C VAL A 98 7.00 -4.77 5.47
N ASP A 99 7.48 -4.47 4.26
CA ASP A 99 7.11 -3.31 3.47
C ASP A 99 5.60 -3.23 3.23
N GLN A 100 4.94 -4.38 3.04
CA GLN A 100 3.49 -4.49 2.84
C GLN A 100 2.73 -4.06 4.10
N GLY A 101 3.22 -4.40 5.29
CA GLY A 101 2.67 -3.93 6.57
C GLY A 101 2.92 -2.44 6.80
N MET A 102 4.15 -1.98 6.61
CA MET A 102 4.51 -0.56 6.75
C MET A 102 3.72 0.33 5.79
N HIS A 103 3.56 -0.10 4.53
CA HIS A 103 2.78 0.58 3.51
C HIS A 103 1.33 0.80 3.97
N ASN A 104 0.67 -0.23 4.47
CA ASN A 104 -0.70 -0.12 4.97
C ASN A 104 -0.81 0.85 6.16
N VAL A 105 0.16 0.85 7.07
CA VAL A 105 0.18 1.84 8.16
C VAL A 105 0.30 3.25 7.60
N LEU A 106 1.25 3.51 6.69
CA LEU A 106 1.46 4.84 6.11
C LEU A 106 0.24 5.34 5.32
N VAL A 107 -0.42 4.46 4.58
CA VAL A 107 -1.65 4.77 3.82
C VAL A 107 -2.80 5.11 4.76
N TRP A 108 -3.14 4.22 5.70
CA TRP A 108 -4.34 4.39 6.53
C TRP A 108 -4.18 5.40 7.67
N THR A 109 -2.94 5.73 8.04
CA THR A 109 -2.64 6.86 8.93
C THR A 109 -2.37 8.16 8.19
N GLN A 110 -2.57 8.18 6.86
CA GLN A 110 -2.43 9.37 5.99
C GLN A 110 -1.06 10.07 6.13
N GLN A 111 0.00 9.29 6.27
CA GLN A 111 1.36 9.81 6.41
C GLN A 111 2.05 10.08 5.06
N ILE A 112 1.40 9.77 3.94
CA ILE A 112 1.93 10.03 2.60
C ILE A 112 1.24 11.29 2.06
N PRO A 113 1.99 12.34 1.67
CA PRO A 113 1.39 13.54 1.10
C PRO A 113 0.72 13.22 -0.24
N ASN A 114 -0.39 13.92 -0.54
CA ASN A 114 -1.12 13.80 -1.82
C ASN A 114 -1.50 12.35 -2.18
N LEU A 115 -1.82 11.53 -1.17
CA LEU A 115 -2.19 10.13 -1.33
C LEU A 115 -3.53 9.97 -2.05
N LYS A 116 -3.54 9.10 -3.06
CA LYS A 116 -4.71 8.68 -3.83
C LYS A 116 -4.75 7.16 -3.82
N ILE A 117 -5.87 6.58 -3.39
CA ILE A 117 -6.06 5.13 -3.44
C ILE A 117 -6.79 4.81 -4.74
N VAL A 118 -6.22 3.92 -5.56
CA VAL A 118 -6.80 3.46 -6.82
C VAL A 118 -7.15 1.97 -6.73
N THR A 119 -8.16 1.56 -7.47
CA THR A 119 -8.62 0.16 -7.53
C THR A 119 -8.01 -0.57 -8.72
N GLN A 120 -8.12 -1.89 -8.76
CA GLN A 120 -7.62 -2.70 -9.88
C GLN A 120 -8.43 -2.45 -11.16
N GLU A 121 -9.72 -2.15 -11.02
CA GLU A 121 -10.69 -2.04 -12.10
C GLU A 121 -10.70 -0.67 -12.78
N SER A 122 -10.59 0.40 -12.00
CA SER A 122 -10.65 1.77 -12.51
C SER A 122 -9.34 2.54 -12.36
N GLY A 123 -8.35 1.94 -11.71
CA GLY A 123 -7.03 2.51 -11.55
C GLY A 123 -6.23 2.49 -12.84
N PRO A 124 -5.25 3.38 -13.00
CA PRO A 124 -4.48 3.44 -14.23
C PRO A 124 -3.33 2.40 -14.28
N ILE A 125 -3.27 1.52 -13.28
CA ILE A 125 -2.32 0.43 -13.10
C ILE A 125 -3.05 -0.77 -12.50
N ALA A 126 -2.72 -1.98 -12.97
CA ALA A 126 -3.29 -3.24 -12.53
C ALA A 126 -2.23 -4.26 -12.13
N ASN A 127 -2.54 -5.03 -11.10
CA ASN A 127 -1.86 -6.24 -10.66
C ASN A 127 -2.57 -7.40 -11.34
N MET A 128 -1.89 -8.08 -12.25
CA MET A 128 -2.47 -9.15 -13.08
C MET A 128 -2.75 -10.43 -12.29
N GLN A 129 -2.31 -10.50 -11.03
CA GLN A 129 -2.60 -11.59 -10.11
C GLN A 129 -3.70 -11.25 -9.10
N ALA A 130 -4.30 -10.05 -9.19
CA ALA A 130 -5.46 -9.72 -8.36
C ALA A 130 -6.62 -10.65 -8.71
N GLU A 131 -7.28 -11.22 -7.69
CA GLU A 131 -8.51 -11.97 -7.89
C GLU A 131 -9.63 -10.99 -8.28
N LEU A 132 -9.86 -10.85 -9.58
CA LEU A 132 -11.02 -10.11 -10.11
C LEU A 132 -12.20 -11.07 -10.14
N VAL A 133 -13.25 -10.78 -9.38
CA VAL A 133 -14.50 -11.52 -9.46
C VAL A 133 -15.17 -11.19 -10.79
N VAL A 134 -15.17 -12.13 -11.73
CA VAL A 134 -15.99 -12.04 -12.94
C VAL A 134 -17.44 -12.25 -12.52
N VAL A 135 -18.23 -11.18 -12.50
CA VAL A 135 -19.69 -11.28 -12.34
C VAL A 135 -20.22 -12.04 -13.56
N LYS A 136 -20.80 -13.22 -13.33
CA LYS A 136 -21.52 -13.99 -14.35
C LYS A 136 -22.89 -13.41 -14.62
#